data_AF-A0A1H6E196-F1
#
_entry.id   AF-A0A1H6E196-F1
#
_cell.length_a   1.000
_cell.length_b   1.000
_cell.length_c   1.000
_cell.angle_alpha   90.00
_cell.angle_beta   90.00
_cell.angle_gamma   90.00
#
_symmetry.space_group_name_H-M   'P 1'
#
loop_
_entity.id
_entity.type
_entity.pdbx_description
1 polymer ?
#
loop_
_entity_poly.entity_id
_entity_poly.type
_entity_poly.pdbx_seq_one_letter_code
_entity_poly.pdbx_strand_id
1 'polypeptide(L)'
;MVSGNNAWRGQGVEALAAGNWTLDTWTWQRTGLLMWHQSDLWFSINSFYDAGTGQQQCWYVNFQLPYRRTALGFDTFDLFLDLVVTPDLTQWKWKDEDEYAQARRVGVVTDAIHHRVEHAREQALSMIRSYHGPFRPDRRRPVWSPDPSWSLPDLPRGVLHTP
;
A
#
# COMPACT_ATOMS: atom_id res chain seq x y z
N MET A 1 -3.01 0.55 -18.93
CA MET A 1 -1.64 0.95 -18.53
C MET A 1 -0.81 -0.32 -18.34
N VAL A 2 0.17 -0.61 -19.22
CA VAL A 2 1.04 -1.80 -19.13
C VAL A 2 2.44 -1.36 -18.71
N SER A 3 2.97 -2.06 -17.70
CA SER A 3 4.36 -2.10 -17.22
C SER A 3 4.86 -0.91 -16.38
N GLY A 4 5.34 -1.24 -15.18
CA GLY A 4 6.06 -0.34 -14.28
C GLY A 4 7.44 0.02 -14.82
N ASN A 5 7.46 0.77 -15.91
CA ASN A 5 8.64 1.35 -16.50
C ASN A 5 8.97 2.65 -15.76
N ASN A 6 10.17 2.74 -15.17
CA ASN A 6 10.57 3.83 -14.28
C ASN A 6 10.48 5.23 -14.91
N ALA A 7 10.57 5.33 -16.25
CA ALA A 7 10.45 6.60 -16.96
C ALA A 7 9.07 7.26 -16.81
N TRP A 8 8.00 6.47 -16.63
CA TRP A 8 6.64 7.00 -16.47
C TRP A 8 6.29 7.33 -15.03
N ARG A 9 6.96 6.69 -14.06
CA ARG A 9 6.65 6.88 -12.63
C ARG A 9 7.04 8.27 -12.13
N GLY A 10 8.20 8.78 -12.53
CA GLY A 10 8.61 10.16 -12.21
C GLY A 10 7.68 11.24 -12.77
N GLN A 11 7.05 10.99 -13.93
CA GLN A 11 6.03 11.90 -14.47
C GLN A 11 4.72 11.83 -13.69
N GLY A 12 4.42 10.70 -13.05
CA GLY A 12 3.19 10.48 -12.31
C GLY A 12 3.02 11.43 -11.12
N VAL A 13 4.09 11.68 -10.36
CA VAL A 13 4.06 12.58 -9.20
C VAL A 13 3.78 14.03 -9.61
N GLU A 14 4.42 14.50 -10.67
CA GLU A 14 4.20 15.85 -11.20
C GLU A 14 2.81 16.01 -11.81
N ALA A 15 2.36 15.01 -12.59
CA ALA A 15 1.02 15.00 -13.15
C ALA A 15 -0.05 15.01 -12.04
N LEU A 16 0.14 14.24 -10.96
CA LEU A 16 -0.74 14.24 -9.80
C LEU A 16 -0.80 15.63 -9.16
N ALA A 17 0.37 16.22 -8.86
CA ALA A 17 0.48 17.54 -8.24
C ALA A 17 -0.19 18.63 -9.08
N ALA A 18 -0.09 18.54 -10.40
CA ALA A 18 -0.70 19.49 -11.34
C ALA A 18 -2.19 19.23 -11.60
N GLY A 19 -2.77 18.13 -11.09
CA GLY A 19 -4.14 17.72 -11.43
C GLY A 19 -4.31 17.21 -12.87
N ASN A 20 -3.20 16.90 -13.55
CA ASN A 20 -3.16 16.48 -14.96
C ASN A 20 -3.24 14.95 -15.09
N TRP A 21 -4.27 14.37 -14.50
CA TRP A 21 -4.50 12.93 -14.51
C TRP A 21 -5.98 12.62 -14.73
N THR A 22 -6.24 11.39 -15.17
CA THR A 22 -7.58 10.83 -15.28
C THR A 22 -7.57 9.44 -14.65
N LEU A 23 -8.71 9.04 -14.09
CA LEU A 23 -8.89 7.68 -13.62
C LEU A 23 -9.30 6.78 -14.77
N ASP A 24 -8.84 5.55 -14.72
CA ASP A 24 -9.20 4.50 -15.67
C ASP A 24 -9.45 3.20 -14.91
N THR A 25 -10.19 2.30 -15.56
CA THR A 25 -10.49 0.99 -15.01
C THR A 25 -9.32 0.03 -15.20
N TRP A 26 -9.04 -0.76 -14.16
CA TRP A 26 -8.02 -1.79 -14.20
C TRP A 26 -8.47 -3.02 -13.41
N THR A 27 -8.32 -4.19 -14.01
CA THR A 27 -8.53 -5.47 -13.31
C THR A 27 -7.21 -5.90 -12.68
N TRP A 28 -7.21 -6.13 -11.37
CA TRP A 28 -6.04 -6.65 -10.66
C TRP A 28 -5.63 -8.02 -11.19
N GLN A 29 -4.33 -8.24 -11.37
CA GLN A 29 -3.79 -9.45 -11.98
C GLN A 29 -2.57 -9.96 -11.20
N ARG A 30 -2.25 -11.24 -11.40
CA ARG A 30 -1.01 -11.92 -10.96
C ARG A 30 -0.81 -12.13 -9.46
N THR A 31 -1.43 -11.33 -8.60
CA THR A 31 -1.26 -11.48 -7.14
C THR A 31 -2.58 -11.49 -6.39
N GLY A 32 -2.61 -12.15 -5.24
CA GLY A 32 -3.58 -11.91 -4.18
C GLY A 32 -3.00 -10.93 -3.16
N LEU A 33 -3.84 -10.07 -2.60
CA LEU A 33 -3.41 -9.05 -1.63
C LEU A 33 -4.30 -9.12 -0.39
N LEU A 34 -3.67 -9.28 0.77
CA LEU A 34 -4.32 -9.07 2.07
C LEU A 34 -3.79 -7.79 2.69
N MET A 35 -4.69 -6.88 3.06
CA MET A 35 -4.35 -5.57 3.62
C MET A 35 -4.87 -5.45 5.05
N TRP A 36 -4.01 -5.00 5.96
CA TRP A 36 -4.36 -4.62 7.31
C TRP A 36 -4.29 -3.11 7.44
N HIS A 37 -5.46 -2.51 7.65
CA HIS A 37 -5.60 -1.10 7.97
C HIS A 37 -6.00 -0.95 9.43
N GLN A 38 -5.15 -0.29 10.22
CA GLN A 38 -5.47 0.08 11.59
C GLN A 38 -5.78 1.59 11.63
N SER A 39 -6.77 1.97 12.45
CA SER A 39 -7.12 3.38 12.64
C SER A 39 -5.92 4.19 13.08
N ASP A 40 -5.82 5.41 12.56
CA ASP A 40 -4.80 6.42 12.88
C ASP A 40 -3.35 6.09 12.48
N LEU A 41 -3.09 4.88 11.96
CA LEU A 41 -1.77 4.56 11.41
C LEU A 41 -1.55 5.23 10.05
N TRP A 42 -0.34 5.74 9.86
CA TRP A 42 0.15 6.38 8.64
C TRP A 42 0.77 5.38 7.64
N PHE A 43 0.36 4.12 7.76
CA PHE A 43 0.68 3.07 6.81
C PHE A 43 -0.34 1.93 6.92
N SER A 44 -0.47 1.17 5.84
CA SER A 44 -1.05 -0.17 5.90
C SER A 44 0.05 -1.22 5.92
N ILE A 45 -0.24 -2.38 6.49
CA ILE A 45 0.61 -3.57 6.34
C ILE A 45 -0.10 -4.48 5.38
N ASN A 46 0.60 -4.96 4.35
CA ASN A 46 0.03 -5.79 3.31
C ASN A 46 0.87 -7.06 3.13
N SER A 47 0.23 -8.13 2.67
CA SER A 47 0.90 -9.36 2.25
C SER A 47 0.50 -9.70 0.82
N PHE A 48 1.50 -9.80 -0.05
CA PHE A 48 1.33 -10.18 -1.44
C PHE A 48 1.54 -11.68 -1.61
N TYR A 49 0.65 -12.30 -2.37
CA TYR A 49 0.66 -13.72 -2.69
C TYR A 49 0.69 -13.88 -4.21
N ASP A 50 1.43 -14.86 -4.71
CA ASP A 50 1.35 -15.25 -6.12
C ASP A 50 -0.03 -15.86 -6.41
N ALA A 51 -0.74 -15.35 -7.42
CA ALA A 51 -2.12 -15.79 -7.68
C ALA A 51 -2.22 -17.22 -8.23
N GLY A 52 -1.15 -17.76 -8.83
CA GLY A 52 -1.14 -19.12 -9.38
C GLY A 52 -0.81 -20.19 -8.35
N THR A 53 0.09 -19.87 -7.42
CA THR A 53 0.65 -20.82 -6.45
C THR A 53 0.15 -20.60 -5.03
N GLY A 54 -0.39 -19.42 -4.71
CA GLY A 54 -0.77 -19.03 -3.35
C GLY A 54 0.42 -18.77 -2.42
N GLN A 55 1.66 -18.81 -2.92
CA GLN A 55 2.84 -18.58 -2.10
C GLN A 55 2.98 -17.09 -1.75
N GLN A 56 3.26 -16.79 -0.49
CA GLN A 56 3.56 -15.42 -0.06
C GLN A 56 4.86 -14.95 -0.71
N GLN A 57 4.80 -13.83 -1.44
CA GLN A 57 5.95 -13.25 -2.13
C GLN A 57 6.69 -12.25 -1.24
N CYS A 58 5.96 -11.39 -0.54
CA CYS A 58 6.53 -10.44 0.40
C CYS A 58 5.49 -9.89 1.37
N TRP A 59 5.99 -9.28 2.43
CA TRP A 59 5.29 -8.25 3.17
C TRP A 59 5.59 -6.89 2.56
N TYR A 60 4.63 -5.99 2.68
CA TYR A 60 4.69 -4.65 2.11
C TYR A 60 4.08 -3.65 3.07
N VAL A 61 4.84 -2.65 3.50
CA VAL A 61 4.31 -1.52 4.28
C VAL A 61 4.10 -0.36 3.33
N ASN A 62 2.83 0.01 3.11
CA ASN A 62 2.43 1.10 2.24
C ASN A 62 2.23 2.36 3.08
N PHE A 63 3.11 3.36 2.97
CA PHE A 63 2.95 4.59 3.72
C PHE A 63 1.83 5.42 3.09
N GLN A 64 0.85 5.79 3.90
CA GLN A 64 -0.38 6.41 3.43
C GLN A 64 -0.99 7.27 4.52
N LEU A 65 -1.90 8.17 4.16
CA LEU A 65 -2.70 8.87 5.18
C LEU A 65 -3.51 7.86 6.01
N PRO A 66 -3.81 8.17 7.29
CA PRO A 66 -4.79 7.41 8.04
C PRO A 66 -6.10 7.36 7.28
N TYR A 67 -6.67 6.16 7.17
CA TYR A 67 -7.87 5.97 6.38
C TYR A 67 -9.08 6.66 7.02
N ARG A 68 -10.05 7.03 6.19
CA ARG A 68 -11.37 7.51 6.60
C ARG A 68 -12.42 6.50 6.14
N ARG A 69 -13.35 6.12 7.03
CA ARG A 69 -14.50 5.30 6.64
C ARG A 69 -15.50 6.14 5.87
N THR A 70 -16.01 5.59 4.78
CA THR A 70 -17.08 6.18 3.97
C THR A 70 -18.25 5.20 3.89
N ALA A 71 -19.35 5.63 3.26
CA ALA A 71 -20.48 4.73 2.99
C ALA A 71 -20.12 3.60 2.01
N LEU A 72 -19.08 3.78 1.20
CA LEU A 72 -18.63 2.82 0.20
C LEU A 72 -17.45 1.96 0.66
N GLY A 73 -16.69 2.40 1.68
CA GLY A 73 -15.53 1.67 2.16
C GLY A 73 -14.56 2.56 2.92
N PHE A 74 -13.34 2.70 2.38
CA PHE A 74 -12.24 3.40 3.01
C PHE A 74 -11.52 4.30 2.01
N ASP A 75 -11.34 5.55 2.38
CA ASP A 75 -10.51 6.49 1.64
C ASP A 75 -9.17 6.65 2.33
N THR A 76 -8.10 6.68 1.55
CA THR A 76 -6.74 6.94 1.98
C THR A 76 -6.00 7.64 0.85
N PHE A 77 -4.78 8.08 1.11
CA PHE A 77 -3.92 8.67 0.09
C PHE A 77 -2.52 8.12 0.23
N ASP A 78 -2.00 7.57 -0.86
CA ASP A 78 -0.65 7.02 -0.92
C ASP A 78 0.40 8.13 -0.75
N LEU A 79 1.46 7.84 0.00
CA LEU A 79 2.53 8.79 0.28
C LEU A 79 3.84 8.42 -0.41
N PHE A 80 3.80 7.65 -1.52
CA PHE A 80 4.93 7.37 -2.43
C PHE A 80 6.13 6.68 -1.79
N LEU A 81 5.97 6.15 -0.58
CA LEU A 81 7.05 5.51 0.16
C LEU A 81 6.58 4.15 0.59
N ASP A 82 7.45 3.17 0.39
CA ASP A 82 7.16 1.79 0.74
C ASP A 82 8.33 1.10 1.40
N LEU A 83 8.01 0.07 2.19
CA LEU A 83 8.98 -0.87 2.72
C LEU A 83 8.60 -2.29 2.30
N VAL A 84 9.51 -2.95 1.57
CA VAL A 84 9.34 -4.34 1.16
C VAL A 84 10.13 -5.22 2.11
N VAL A 85 9.47 -6.21 2.71
CA VAL A 85 10.05 -7.10 3.72
C VAL A 85 9.92 -8.54 3.25
N THR A 86 10.97 -9.34 3.42
CA THR A 86 10.95 -10.77 3.06
C THR A 86 9.90 -11.52 3.88
N PRO A 87 9.29 -12.60 3.35
CA PRO A 87 8.25 -13.35 4.07
C PRO A 87 8.67 -13.85 5.45
N ASP A 88 9.96 -14.20 5.62
CA ASP A 88 10.57 -14.65 6.88
C ASP A 88 10.98 -13.52 7.82
N LEU A 89 10.74 -12.26 7.44
CA LEU A 89 11.04 -11.04 8.19
C LEU A 89 12.53 -10.80 8.48
N THR A 90 13.43 -11.50 7.78
CA THR A 90 14.88 -11.39 8.02
C THR A 90 15.52 -10.20 7.30
N GLN A 91 14.91 -9.72 6.23
CA GLN A 91 15.42 -8.62 5.41
C GLN A 91 14.32 -7.66 5.00
N TRP A 92 14.66 -6.38 4.89
CA TRP A 92 13.78 -5.37 4.33
C TRP A 92 14.57 -4.35 3.50
N LYS A 93 13.87 -3.70 2.58
CA LYS A 93 14.40 -2.62 1.76
C LYS A 93 13.37 -1.52 1.60
N TRP A 94 13.83 -0.28 1.65
CA TRP A 94 13.03 0.87 1.22
C TRP A 94 12.81 0.82 -0.28
N LYS A 95 11.65 1.31 -0.71
CA LYS A 95 11.24 1.38 -2.10
C LYS A 95 10.62 2.77 -2.35
N ASP A 96 10.90 3.31 -3.54
CA ASP A 96 10.38 4.58 -4.07
C ASP A 96 10.78 5.83 -3.25
N GLU A 97 11.95 5.80 -2.58
CA GLU A 97 12.46 6.98 -1.85
C GLU A 97 12.70 8.19 -2.76
N ASP A 98 12.97 7.96 -4.05
CA ASP A 98 13.10 8.96 -5.08
C ASP A 98 11.75 9.62 -5.46
N GLU A 99 10.68 8.83 -5.58
CA GLU A 99 9.32 9.34 -5.77
C GLU A 99 8.83 10.11 -4.54
N TYR A 100 9.08 9.59 -3.34
CA TYR A 100 8.81 10.30 -2.09
C TYR A 100 9.54 11.65 -2.04
N ALA A 101 10.83 11.67 -2.39
CA ALA A 101 11.59 12.92 -2.46
C ALA A 101 11.04 13.89 -3.51
N GLN A 102 10.54 13.38 -4.63
CA GLN A 102 9.87 14.21 -5.65
C GLN A 102 8.55 14.77 -5.13
N ALA A 103 7.71 13.95 -4.49
CA ALA A 103 6.44 14.35 -3.91
C ALA A 103 6.62 15.46 -2.87
N ARG A 104 7.73 15.45 -2.13
CA ARG A 104 8.15 16.57 -1.27
C ARG A 104 8.51 17.82 -2.06
N ARG A 105 9.33 17.71 -3.11
CA ARG A 105 9.75 18.85 -3.94
C ARG A 105 8.57 19.56 -4.60
N VAL A 106 7.56 18.81 -5.06
CA VAL A 106 6.36 19.38 -5.72
C VAL A 106 5.23 19.73 -4.73
N GLY A 107 5.45 19.54 -3.43
CA GLY A 107 4.53 19.98 -2.38
C GLY A 107 3.35 19.05 -2.07
N VAL A 108 3.27 17.87 -2.70
CA VAL A 108 2.26 16.85 -2.37
C VAL A 108 2.47 16.31 -0.96
N VAL A 109 3.74 16.04 -0.60
CA VAL A 109 4.16 15.70 0.77
C VAL A 109 4.71 16.96 1.43
N THR A 110 3.89 17.60 2.26
CA THR A 110 4.31 18.77 3.06
C THR A 110 5.27 18.37 4.18
N ASP A 111 5.96 19.34 4.78
CA ASP A 111 6.85 19.07 5.92
C ASP A 111 6.10 18.49 7.14
N ALA A 112 4.83 18.86 7.32
CA ALA A 112 3.98 18.29 8.35
C ALA A 112 3.66 16.81 8.09
N ILE A 113 3.34 16.45 6.84
CA ILE A 113 3.15 15.05 6.42
C ILE A 113 4.48 14.29 6.56
N HIS A 114 5.59 14.88 6.12
CA HIS A 114 6.92 14.28 6.23
C HIS A 114 7.26 13.90 7.67
N HIS A 115 7.04 14.80 8.64
CA HIS A 115 7.25 14.51 10.07
C HIS A 115 6.41 13.31 10.54
N ARG A 116 5.16 13.20 10.09
CA ARG A 116 4.30 12.05 10.43
C ARG A 116 4.82 10.76 9.81
N VAL A 117 5.28 10.80 8.57
CA VAL A 117 5.89 9.65 7.89
C VAL A 117 7.15 9.19 8.60
N GLU A 118 8.02 10.09 9.06
CA GLU A 118 9.24 9.69 9.80
C GLU A 118 8.91 8.93 11.09
N HIS A 119 7.92 9.40 11.86
CA HIS A 119 7.41 8.63 13.01
C HIS A 119 6.82 7.28 12.58
N ALA A 120 6.10 7.26 11.46
CA ALA A 120 5.52 6.04 10.93
C ALA A 120 6.59 5.03 10.47
N ARG A 121 7.74 5.50 9.95
CA ARG A 121 8.88 4.65 9.55
C ARG A 121 9.42 3.91 10.76
N GLU A 122 9.63 4.63 11.86
CA GLU A 122 10.09 4.06 13.13
C GLU A 122 9.09 3.05 13.68
N GLN A 123 7.79 3.36 13.64
CA GLN A 123 6.73 2.45 14.07
C GLN A 123 6.71 1.16 13.25
N ALA A 124 6.76 1.24 11.93
CA ALA A 124 6.76 0.08 11.04
C ALA A 124 7.98 -0.82 11.30
N LEU A 125 9.19 -0.23 11.38
CA LEU A 125 10.41 -0.96 11.69
C LEU A 125 10.37 -1.60 13.08
N SER A 126 9.81 -0.90 14.07
CA SER A 126 9.62 -1.44 15.42
C SER A 126 8.70 -2.66 15.40
N MET A 127 7.57 -2.61 14.68
CA MET A 127 6.65 -3.73 14.55
C MET A 127 7.31 -4.96 13.89
N ILE A 128 8.11 -4.75 12.85
CA ILE A 128 8.85 -5.83 12.17
C ILE A 128 9.86 -6.46 13.14
N ARG A 129 10.71 -5.65 13.78
CA ARG A 129 11.77 -6.12 14.69
C ARG A 129 11.24 -6.82 15.93
N SER A 130 10.07 -6.41 16.42
CA SER A 130 9.44 -6.98 17.61
C SER A 130 8.42 -8.08 17.29
N TYR A 131 8.24 -8.45 16.01
CA TYR A 131 7.24 -9.43 15.57
C TYR A 131 5.84 -9.10 16.11
N HIS A 132 5.42 -7.85 15.97
CA HIS A 132 4.15 -7.36 16.50
C HIS A 132 3.07 -7.23 15.41
N GLY A 133 1.80 -7.24 15.83
CA GLY A 133 0.67 -7.05 14.93
C GLY A 133 0.62 -8.14 13.85
N PRO A 134 0.38 -7.77 12.57
CA PRO A 134 0.35 -8.74 11.47
C PRO A 134 1.65 -9.54 11.27
N PHE A 135 2.80 -9.02 11.70
CA PHE A 135 4.09 -9.70 11.58
C PHE A 135 4.33 -10.77 12.64
N ARG A 136 3.45 -10.87 13.65
CA ARG A 136 3.61 -11.87 14.72
C ARG A 136 3.43 -13.27 14.15
N PRO A 137 4.43 -14.17 14.27
CA PRO A 137 4.27 -15.56 13.89
C PRO A 137 3.18 -16.21 14.75
N ASP A 138 2.14 -16.73 14.10
CA ASP A 138 1.13 -17.54 14.76
C ASP A 138 1.05 -18.90 14.06
N ARG A 139 1.68 -19.92 14.67
CA ARG A 139 1.67 -21.30 14.17
C ARG A 139 0.29 -21.96 14.23
N ARG A 140 -0.66 -21.38 14.97
CA ARG A 140 -2.04 -21.89 15.07
C ARG A 140 -2.95 -21.25 14.03
N ARG A 141 -2.52 -20.14 13.41
CA ARG A 141 -3.27 -19.49 12.36
C ARG A 141 -2.89 -20.15 11.03
N PRO A 142 -3.85 -20.72 10.29
CA PRO A 142 -3.57 -21.20 8.95
C PRO A 142 -3.05 -20.03 8.09
N VAL A 143 -2.20 -20.34 7.11
CA VAL A 143 -1.85 -19.39 6.06
C VAL A 143 -3.15 -18.83 5.50
N TRP A 144 -3.28 -17.51 5.50
CA TRP A 144 -4.49 -16.89 4.98
C TRP A 144 -4.68 -17.27 3.50
N SER A 145 -5.91 -17.61 3.15
CA SER A 145 -6.36 -17.78 1.77
C SER A 145 -7.76 -17.18 1.68
N PRO A 146 -8.13 -16.55 0.55
CA PRO A 146 -9.53 -16.23 0.32
C PRO A 146 -10.37 -17.51 0.33
N ASP A 147 -11.59 -17.41 0.83
CA ASP A 147 -12.56 -18.51 0.75
C ASP A 147 -12.90 -18.76 -0.72
N PRO A 148 -12.80 -20.00 -1.23
CA PRO A 148 -13.11 -20.31 -2.63
C PRO A 148 -14.56 -20.01 -3.04
N SER A 149 -15.47 -19.87 -2.08
CA SER A 149 -16.86 -19.49 -2.33
C SER A 149 -17.07 -17.98 -2.53
N TRP A 150 -16.07 -17.15 -2.24
CA TRP A 150 -16.18 -15.70 -2.46
C TRP A 150 -16.17 -15.37 -3.94
N SER A 151 -17.24 -14.70 -4.40
CA SER A 151 -17.29 -14.12 -5.73
C SER A 151 -16.33 -12.93 -5.84
N LEU A 152 -15.78 -12.72 -7.03
CA LEU A 152 -15.04 -11.50 -7.33
C LEU A 152 -15.97 -10.27 -7.18
N PRO A 153 -15.53 -9.20 -6.50
CA PRO A 153 -16.34 -8.00 -6.38
C PRO A 153 -16.39 -7.24 -7.72
N ASP A 154 -17.56 -6.72 -8.06
CA ASP A 154 -17.73 -5.79 -9.17
C ASP A 154 -17.36 -4.36 -8.73
N LEU A 155 -16.72 -3.61 -9.62
CA LEU A 155 -16.49 -2.17 -9.39
C LEU A 155 -17.86 -1.44 -9.42
N PRO A 156 -18.26 -0.73 -8.34
CA PRO A 156 -19.54 -0.06 -8.29
C PRO A 156 -19.69 0.98 -9.41
N ARG A 157 -20.89 1.06 -10.01
CA ARG A 157 -21.19 2.10 -11.00
C ARG A 157 -21.13 3.48 -10.35
N GLY A 158 -20.52 4.45 -11.03
CA GLY A 158 -20.45 5.83 -10.54
C GLY A 158 -19.40 6.08 -9.45
N VAL A 159 -18.51 5.12 -9.17
CA VAL A 159 -17.42 5.28 -8.19
C VAL A 159 -16.50 6.47 -8.50
N LEU A 160 -16.38 6.87 -9.77
CA LEU A 160 -15.58 8.03 -10.19
C LEU A 160 -16.23 9.39 -9.87
N HIS A 161 -17.49 9.39 -9.43
CA HIS A 161 -18.30 10.58 -9.21
C HIS A 161 -18.91 10.65 -7.80
N THR A 162 -18.60 9.67 -6.93
CA THR A 162 -19.12 9.65 -5.57
C THR A 162 -18.11 10.33 -4.63
N PRO A 163 -18.49 11.40 -3.92
CA PRO A 163 -17.60 12.15 -3.04
C PRO A 163 -17.26 11.42 -1.74
#